data_AF-A0A7C1PRM0-F1
#
_entry.id   AF-A0A7C1PRM0-F1
#
_cell.length_a   1.000
_cell.length_b   1.000
_cell.length_c   1.000
_cell.angle_alpha   90.00
_cell.angle_beta   90.00
_cell.angle_gamma   90.00
#
_symmetry.space_group_name_H-M   'P 1'
#
loop_
_entity.id
_entity.type
_entity.pdbx_description
1 polymer ?
#
loop_
_entity_poly.entity_id
_entity_poly.type
_entity_poly.pdbx_seq_one_letter_code
_entity_poly.pdbx_strand_id
1 'polypeptide(L)'
;MKREELIGRFCFDVMHGSNGVPDHCPHSKTIKDGKEHIREMYEEKLNGFYIVSSSPIYDHEGRPLGIVEVARDITKRKKMEEKLRVMAMTDELTGLFNRRGFFTLSEKHCKLADRTKRKMSLLYIDLDGMKTINDKLGHKAGDQALMDTAIILKDSFRESDIIARIGGGEFAVLLTEHSKSDIEDI
;
A
#
# COMPACT_ATOMS: atom_id res chain seq x y z
N MET A 1 3.81 -9.59 -28.48
CA MET A 1 4.67 -9.87 -29.65
C MET A 1 4.25 -11.16 -30.30
N LYS A 2 4.57 -11.36 -31.57
CA LYS A 2 4.37 -12.65 -32.25
C LYS A 2 5.48 -13.62 -31.85
N ARG A 3 5.21 -14.94 -31.87
CA ARG A 3 6.15 -15.97 -31.42
C ARG A 3 7.46 -15.93 -32.20
N GLU A 4 7.37 -15.72 -33.51
CA GLU A 4 8.49 -15.78 -34.46
C GLU A 4 9.52 -14.68 -34.19
N GLU A 5 9.09 -13.54 -33.64
CA GLU A 5 9.92 -12.38 -33.30
C GLU A 5 10.72 -12.58 -32.00
N LEU A 6 10.44 -13.64 -31.24
CA LEU A 6 11.02 -13.90 -29.92
C LEU A 6 12.07 -15.00 -29.94
N ILE A 7 12.02 -15.90 -30.92
CA ILE A 7 12.97 -17.00 -31.03
C ILE A 7 14.37 -16.44 -31.28
N GLY A 8 15.35 -16.89 -30.49
CA GLY A 8 16.73 -16.42 -30.56
C GLY A 8 17.03 -15.11 -29.81
N ARG A 9 16.02 -14.46 -29.21
CA ARG A 9 16.21 -13.30 -28.36
C ARG A 9 16.34 -13.68 -26.89
N PHE A 10 17.09 -12.87 -26.14
CA PHE A 10 17.21 -13.04 -24.70
C PHE A 10 15.98 -12.51 -23.98
N CYS A 11 15.49 -13.25 -22.98
CA CYS A 11 14.32 -12.85 -22.20
C CYS A 11 14.54 -11.51 -21.48
N PHE A 12 15.75 -11.21 -21.03
CA PHE A 12 16.02 -9.97 -20.30
C PHE A 12 15.88 -8.71 -21.19
N ASP A 13 16.27 -8.78 -22.46
CA ASP A 13 16.08 -7.69 -23.42
C ASP A 13 14.59 -7.55 -23.76
N VAL A 14 13.95 -8.68 -24.06
CA VAL A 14 12.55 -8.71 -24.46
C VAL A 14 11.62 -8.24 -23.34
N MET A 15 11.76 -8.80 -22.15
CA MET A 15 10.85 -8.63 -21.01
C MET A 15 11.20 -7.41 -20.17
N HIS A 16 12.49 -7.19 -19.88
CA HIS A 16 12.94 -6.12 -18.98
C HIS A 16 13.53 -4.92 -19.72
N GLY A 17 13.93 -5.07 -21.00
CA GLY A 17 14.65 -4.03 -21.73
C GLY A 17 16.06 -3.77 -21.19
N SER A 18 16.65 -4.76 -20.51
CA SER A 18 17.97 -4.66 -19.91
C SER A 18 19.05 -5.29 -20.81
N ASN A 19 20.32 -5.06 -20.47
CA ASN A 19 21.49 -5.67 -21.15
C ASN A 19 22.01 -6.93 -20.42
N GLY A 20 21.20 -7.50 -19.53
CA GLY A 20 21.50 -8.70 -18.76
C GLY A 20 20.36 -9.03 -17.80
N VAL A 21 20.36 -10.23 -17.24
CA VAL A 21 19.31 -10.68 -16.32
C VAL A 21 19.32 -9.81 -15.06
N PRO A 22 18.25 -9.05 -14.76
CA PRO A 22 18.22 -8.21 -13.57
C PRO A 22 18.22 -9.04 -12.28
N ASP A 23 18.84 -8.54 -11.22
CA ASP A 23 18.85 -9.21 -9.89
C ASP A 23 17.45 -9.41 -9.31
N HIS A 24 16.48 -8.60 -9.74
CA HIS A 24 15.12 -8.75 -9.29
C HIS A 24 14.36 -9.89 -10.00
N CYS A 25 14.85 -10.38 -11.14
CA CYS A 25 14.26 -11.50 -11.87
C CYS A 25 14.63 -12.84 -11.21
N PRO A 26 13.69 -13.79 -11.00
CA PRO A 26 13.99 -15.09 -10.38
C PRO A 26 15.01 -15.92 -11.17
N HIS A 27 15.10 -15.71 -12.48
CA HIS A 27 16.12 -16.28 -13.36
C HIS A 27 17.54 -16.04 -12.84
N SER A 28 17.83 -14.84 -12.33
CA SER A 28 19.16 -14.50 -11.80
C SER A 28 19.60 -15.44 -10.67
N LYS A 29 18.65 -15.97 -9.88
CA LYS A 29 18.91 -16.93 -8.81
C LYS A 29 18.99 -18.36 -9.35
N THR A 30 18.07 -18.74 -10.25
CA THR A 30 18.08 -20.07 -10.87
C THR A 30 19.39 -20.37 -11.60
N ILE A 31 19.97 -19.40 -12.32
CA ILE A 31 21.31 -19.60 -12.94
C ILE A 31 22.39 -19.83 -11.87
N LYS A 32 22.31 -19.14 -10.72
CA LYS A 32 23.34 -19.18 -9.68
C LYS A 32 23.35 -20.48 -8.90
N ASP A 33 22.19 -21.03 -8.57
CA ASP A 33 22.08 -22.19 -7.67
C ASP A 33 21.45 -23.43 -8.29
N GLY A 34 20.96 -23.35 -9.53
CA GLY A 34 20.31 -24.48 -10.21
C GLY A 34 19.01 -24.92 -9.55
N LYS A 35 18.31 -24.03 -8.84
CA LYS A 35 17.03 -24.35 -8.18
C LYS A 35 15.87 -23.56 -8.79
N GLU A 36 14.67 -24.08 -8.58
CA GLU A 36 13.45 -23.35 -8.90
C GLU A 36 13.32 -22.13 -7.99
N HIS A 37 12.99 -20.98 -8.59
CA HIS A 37 12.67 -19.76 -7.87
C HIS A 37 11.39 -19.16 -8.40
N ILE A 38 10.51 -18.76 -7.47
CA ILE A 38 9.26 -18.08 -7.78
C ILE A 38 9.30 -16.70 -7.14
N ARG A 39 8.88 -15.67 -7.88
CA ARG A 39 8.81 -14.31 -7.37
C ARG A 39 7.63 -13.53 -7.94
N GLU A 40 6.97 -12.77 -7.07
CA GLU A 40 6.12 -11.66 -7.50
C GLU A 40 6.97 -10.42 -7.76
N MET A 41 6.86 -9.84 -8.95
CA MET A 41 7.60 -8.66 -9.37
C MET A 41 6.73 -7.71 -10.18
N TYR A 42 7.09 -6.43 -10.16
CA TYR A 42 6.55 -5.45 -11.09
C TYR A 42 7.47 -5.37 -12.29
N GLU A 43 6.92 -5.47 -13.49
CA GLU A 43 7.63 -5.32 -14.74
C GLU A 43 7.30 -3.96 -15.36
N GLU A 44 8.30 -3.08 -15.47
CA GLU A 44 8.13 -1.73 -15.99
C GLU A 44 7.75 -1.73 -17.46
N LYS A 45 8.41 -2.56 -18.27
CA LYS A 45 8.20 -2.59 -19.72
C LYS A 45 6.80 -3.07 -20.10
N LEU A 46 6.25 -3.97 -19.29
CA LEU A 46 4.89 -4.50 -19.47
C LEU A 46 3.85 -3.77 -18.61
N ASN A 47 4.29 -2.82 -17.79
CA ASN A 47 3.46 -2.00 -16.90
C ASN A 47 2.48 -2.84 -16.05
N GLY A 48 2.98 -3.89 -15.39
CA GLY A 48 2.14 -4.86 -14.69
C GLY A 48 2.86 -5.67 -13.62
N PHE A 49 2.07 -6.28 -12.73
CA PHE A 49 2.57 -7.22 -11.75
C PHE A 49 2.50 -8.64 -12.28
N TYR A 50 3.59 -9.39 -12.12
CA TYR A 50 3.71 -10.76 -12.56
C TYR A 50 4.20 -11.64 -11.42
N ILE A 51 3.65 -12.85 -11.33
CA ILE A 51 4.31 -13.94 -10.64
C ILE A 51 5.07 -14.75 -11.68
N VAL A 52 6.39 -14.84 -11.50
CA VAL A 52 7.29 -15.52 -12.42
C VAL A 52 7.89 -16.71 -11.70
N SER A 53 7.70 -17.91 -12.26
CA SER A 53 8.48 -19.11 -11.90
C SER A 53 9.61 -19.28 -12.89
N SER A 54 10.79 -19.63 -12.41
CA SER A 54 11.98 -19.96 -13.19
C SER A 54 12.51 -21.31 -12.72
N SER A 55 12.48 -22.31 -13.59
CA SER A 55 12.81 -23.69 -13.27
C SER A 55 13.88 -24.21 -14.26
N PRO A 56 15.01 -24.76 -13.78
CA PRO A 56 16.05 -25.28 -14.66
C PRO A 56 15.61 -26.59 -15.31
N ILE A 57 16.04 -26.80 -16.55
CA ILE A 57 15.91 -28.07 -17.27
C ILE A 57 17.29 -28.71 -17.33
N TYR A 58 17.34 -30.00 -17.07
CA TYR A 58 18.53 -30.82 -17.21
C TYR A 58 18.34 -31.84 -18.34
N ASP A 59 19.44 -32.23 -18.97
CA ASP A 59 19.44 -33.40 -19.85
C ASP A 59 19.44 -34.72 -19.05
N HIS A 60 19.40 -35.85 -19.76
CA HIS A 60 19.42 -37.19 -19.16
C HIS A 60 20.72 -37.53 -18.40
N GLU A 61 21.79 -36.77 -18.61
CA GLU A 61 23.07 -36.90 -17.90
C GLU A 61 23.17 -35.93 -16.70
N GLY A 62 22.10 -35.16 -16.42
CA GLY A 62 22.05 -34.19 -15.33
C GLY A 62 22.77 -32.86 -15.63
N ARG A 63 23.13 -32.59 -16.88
CA ARG A 63 23.76 -31.32 -17.28
C ARG A 63 22.69 -30.25 -17.53
N PRO A 64 22.93 -28.98 -17.17
CA PRO A 64 21.99 -27.90 -17.43
C PRO A 64 21.73 -27.72 -18.93
N LEU A 65 20.47 -27.89 -19.36
CA LEU A 65 20.02 -27.73 -20.74
C LEU A 65 19.44 -26.33 -21.00
N GLY A 66 18.78 -25.74 -20.00
CA GLY A 66 18.15 -24.43 -20.11
C GLY A 66 17.27 -24.11 -18.92
N ILE A 67 16.41 -23.11 -19.08
CA ILE A 67 15.45 -22.67 -18.06
C ILE A 67 14.08 -22.52 -18.71
N VAL A 68 13.03 -22.99 -18.03
CA VAL A 68 11.65 -22.64 -18.35
C VAL A 68 11.20 -21.54 -17.41
N GLU A 69 10.64 -20.48 -17.97
CA GLU A 69 9.98 -19.44 -17.21
C GLU A 69 8.47 -19.45 -17.47
N VAL A 70 7.68 -19.30 -16.41
CA VAL A 70 6.24 -19.11 -16.48
C VAL A 70 5.90 -17.78 -15.81
N ALA A 71 5.49 -16.79 -16.60
CA ALA A 71 5.03 -15.51 -16.11
C ALA A 71 3.49 -15.45 -16.16
N ARG A 72 2.86 -15.21 -15.01
CA ARG A 72 1.41 -15.00 -14.90
C ARG A 72 1.14 -13.56 -14.47
N ASP A 73 0.36 -12.84 -15.27
CA ASP A 73 -0.13 -11.52 -14.91
C ASP A 73 -1.06 -11.62 -13.68
N ILE A 74 -0.68 -10.93 -12.61
CA ILE A 74 -1.40 -10.82 -11.34
C ILE A 74 -1.82 -9.38 -11.05
N THR A 75 -1.76 -8.49 -12.05
CA THR A 75 -2.06 -7.06 -11.90
C THR A 75 -3.47 -6.83 -11.35
N LYS A 76 -4.47 -7.57 -11.85
CA LYS A 76 -5.85 -7.48 -11.33
C LYS A 76 -5.93 -7.90 -9.86
N ARG A 77 -5.25 -8.98 -9.49
CA ARG A 77 -5.19 -9.45 -8.09
C ARG A 77 -4.55 -8.38 -7.20
N LYS A 78 -3.39 -7.84 -7.59
CA LYS A 78 -2.70 -6.77 -6.83
C LYS A 78 -3.54 -5.50 -6.68
N LYS A 79 -4.24 -5.08 -7.75
CA LYS A 79 -5.17 -3.93 -7.68
C LYS A 79 -6.34 -4.20 -6.74
N MET A 80 -6.86 -5.44 -6.71
CA MET A 80 -7.92 -5.82 -5.77
C MET A 80 -7.41 -5.90 -4.34
N GLU A 81 -6.25 -6.48 -4.11
CA GLU A 81 -5.56 -6.51 -2.80
C GLU A 81 -5.40 -5.08 -2.26
N GLU A 82 -4.95 -4.14 -3.09
CA GLU A 82 -4.81 -2.73 -2.68
C GLU A 82 -6.17 -2.07 -2.39
N LYS A 83 -7.18 -2.31 -3.22
CA LYS A 83 -8.54 -1.81 -2.95
C LYS A 83 -9.11 -2.35 -1.64
N LEU A 84 -8.94 -3.65 -1.37
CA LEU A 84 -9.34 -4.26 -0.11
C LEU A 84 -8.55 -3.67 1.06
N ARG A 85 -7.26 -3.40 0.87
CA ARG A 85 -6.43 -2.73 1.87
C ARG A 85 -6.97 -1.34 2.20
N VAL A 86 -7.30 -0.54 1.18
CA VAL A 86 -7.89 0.80 1.35
C VAL A 86 -9.26 0.73 2.04
N MET A 87 -10.15 -0.18 1.62
CA MET A 87 -11.46 -0.37 2.29
C MET A 87 -11.28 -0.78 3.76
N ALA A 88 -10.27 -1.59 4.08
CA ALA A 88 -9.95 -1.99 5.44
C ALA A 88 -9.28 -0.88 6.27
N MET A 89 -9.03 0.30 5.70
CA MET A 89 -8.40 1.45 6.36
C MET A 89 -9.39 2.56 6.72
N THR A 90 -10.66 2.45 6.35
CA THR A 90 -11.69 3.46 6.68
C THR A 90 -12.63 2.99 7.79
N ASP A 91 -13.13 3.93 8.58
CA ASP A 91 -14.23 3.71 9.53
C ASP A 91 -15.56 3.81 8.76
N GLU A 92 -16.37 2.75 8.79
CA GLU A 92 -17.59 2.67 7.98
C GLU A 92 -18.64 3.71 8.35
N LEU A 93 -18.69 4.13 9.63
CA LEU A 93 -19.67 5.10 10.10
C LEU A 93 -19.32 6.53 9.65
N THR A 94 -18.07 6.95 9.87
CA THR A 94 -17.64 8.34 9.67
C THR A 94 -16.99 8.59 8.30
N GLY A 95 -16.55 7.54 7.61
CA GLY A 95 -15.77 7.65 6.38
C GLY A 95 -14.40 8.31 6.58
N LEU A 96 -13.93 8.42 7.83
CA LEU A 96 -12.54 8.77 8.16
C LEU A 96 -11.63 7.55 8.05
N PHE A 97 -10.32 7.73 8.21
CA PHE A 97 -9.47 6.57 8.45
C PHE A 97 -9.85 5.90 9.77
N ASN A 98 -9.82 4.58 9.81
CA ASN A 98 -9.89 3.85 11.06
C ASN A 98 -8.52 3.80 11.72
N ARG A 99 -8.43 3.23 12.92
CA ARG A 99 -7.17 3.04 13.65
C ARG A 99 -6.04 2.43 12.81
N ARG A 100 -6.33 1.41 12.00
CA ARG A 100 -5.32 0.77 11.13
C ARG A 100 -4.88 1.72 10.02
N GLY A 101 -5.83 2.42 9.40
CA GLY A 101 -5.59 3.44 8.39
C GLY A 101 -4.66 4.52 8.91
N PHE A 102 -4.96 5.05 10.09
CA PHE A 102 -4.16 6.05 10.78
C PHE A 102 -2.71 5.61 10.94
N PHE A 103 -2.44 4.50 11.63
CA PHE A 103 -1.05 4.06 11.87
C PHE A 103 -0.27 3.80 10.58
N THR A 104 -0.90 3.18 9.58
CA THR A 104 -0.26 2.86 8.30
C THR A 104 0.17 4.13 7.56
N LEU A 105 -0.68 5.15 7.53
CA LEU A 105 -0.38 6.41 6.87
C LEU A 105 0.60 7.25 7.69
N SER A 106 0.41 7.33 9.01
CA SER A 106 1.32 8.02 9.93
C SER A 106 2.74 7.50 9.81
N GLU A 107 2.96 6.18 9.74
CA GLU A 107 4.30 5.60 9.57
C GLU A 107 4.96 6.04 8.26
N LYS A 108 4.19 6.09 7.16
CA LYS A 108 4.67 6.56 5.86
C LYS A 108 5.07 8.04 5.92
N HIS A 109 4.26 8.88 6.57
CA HIS A 109 4.53 10.31 6.68
C HIS A 109 5.70 10.61 7.64
N CYS A 110 5.83 9.89 8.75
CA CYS A 110 6.99 10.03 9.66
C CYS A 110 8.31 9.75 8.91
N LYS A 111 8.37 8.67 8.12
CA LYS A 111 9.55 8.35 7.29
C LYS A 111 9.88 9.45 6.28
N LEU A 112 8.85 10.11 5.73
CA LEU A 112 9.04 11.22 4.79
C LEU A 112 9.50 12.49 5.52
N ALA A 113 8.91 12.81 6.66
CA ALA A 113 9.28 13.95 7.49
C ALA A 113 10.73 13.85 7.98
N ASP A 114 11.19 12.66 8.39
CA ASP A 114 12.58 12.42 8.80
C ASP A 114 13.59 12.71 7.68
N ARG A 115 13.23 12.37 6.43
CA ARG A 115 14.04 12.61 5.23
C ARG A 115 14.02 14.07 4.81
N THR A 116 12.86 14.71 4.89
CA THR A 116 12.64 16.10 4.45
C THR A 116 12.89 17.14 5.54
N LYS A 117 13.18 16.70 6.76
CA LYS A 117 13.32 17.53 7.97
C LYS A 117 12.09 18.40 8.26
N ARG A 118 10.91 17.90 7.89
CA ARG A 118 9.62 18.53 8.18
C ARG A 118 9.15 18.14 9.59
N LYS A 119 8.40 19.03 10.21
CA LYS A 119 7.76 18.78 11.50
C LYS A 119 6.33 18.31 11.29
N MET A 120 5.88 17.50 12.23
CA MET A 120 4.52 16.97 12.28
C MET A 120 3.98 17.16 13.69
N SER A 121 2.66 17.28 13.80
CA SER A 121 1.96 17.37 15.09
C SER A 121 0.86 16.34 15.14
N LEU A 122 0.64 15.78 16.33
CA LEU A 122 -0.42 14.82 16.59
C LEU A 122 -1.43 15.45 17.54
N LEU A 123 -2.69 15.50 17.11
CA LEU A 123 -3.81 15.85 17.97
C LEU A 123 -4.57 14.57 18.28
N TYR A 124 -4.93 14.39 19.55
CA TYR A 124 -5.82 13.35 20.02
C TYR A 124 -7.04 14.01 20.64
N ILE A 125 -8.23 13.64 20.17
CA ILE A 125 -9.48 14.34 20.45
C ILE A 125 -10.46 13.31 20.99
N ASP A 126 -11.04 13.55 22.17
CA ASP A 126 -12.11 12.72 22.71
C ASP A 126 -13.42 13.49 22.69
N LEU A 127 -14.48 12.87 22.17
CA LEU A 127 -15.82 13.45 22.15
C LEU A 127 -16.52 13.14 23.47
N ASP A 128 -16.51 14.13 24.36
CA ASP A 128 -17.14 14.04 25.67
C ASP A 128 -18.65 13.76 25.60
N GLY A 129 -19.18 13.08 26.61
CA GLY A 129 -20.63 12.92 26.80
C GLY A 129 -21.32 11.92 25.87
N MET A 130 -20.57 11.19 25.02
CA MET A 130 -21.13 10.19 24.09
C MET A 130 -22.01 9.13 24.76
N LYS A 131 -21.65 8.69 25.98
CA LYS A 131 -22.50 7.77 26.76
C LYS A 131 -23.85 8.39 27.10
N THR A 132 -23.87 9.67 27.49
CA THR A 132 -25.11 10.39 27.83
C THR A 132 -26.01 10.55 26.61
N ILE A 133 -25.44 10.83 25.44
CA ILE A 133 -26.18 10.91 24.17
C ILE A 133 -26.83 9.56 23.86
N ASN A 134 -26.04 8.48 23.91
CA ASN A 134 -26.54 7.13 23.65
C ASN A 134 -27.64 6.72 24.63
N ASP A 135 -27.45 6.95 25.92
CA ASP A 135 -28.38 6.51 26.97
C ASP A 135 -29.72 7.30 26.91
N LYS A 136 -29.68 8.59 26.55
CA LYS A 136 -30.88 9.46 26.52
C LYS A 136 -31.59 9.52 25.17
N LEU A 137 -30.83 9.49 24.07
CA LEU A 137 -31.32 9.75 22.72
C LEU A 137 -31.18 8.53 21.79
N GLY A 138 -30.53 7.46 22.26
CA GLY A 138 -30.32 6.22 21.54
C GLY A 138 -29.09 6.24 20.63
N HIS A 139 -28.66 5.04 20.22
CA HIS A 139 -27.44 4.85 19.43
C HIS A 139 -27.43 5.60 18.10
N LYS A 140 -28.58 5.77 17.43
CA LYS A 140 -28.65 6.54 16.19
C LYS A 140 -28.25 8.01 16.37
N ALA A 141 -28.58 8.60 17.52
CA ALA A 141 -28.18 9.97 17.84
C ALA A 141 -26.68 10.05 18.14
N GLY A 142 -26.12 9.04 18.82
CA GLY A 142 -24.67 8.92 19.00
C GLY A 142 -23.93 8.75 17.67
N ASP A 143 -24.45 7.91 16.78
CA ASP A 143 -23.90 7.71 15.44
C ASP A 143 -23.90 9.03 14.65
N GLN A 144 -24.99 9.81 14.73
CA GLN A 144 -25.05 11.13 14.12
C GLN A 144 -24.03 12.10 14.71
N ALA A 145 -23.86 12.15 16.04
CA ALA A 145 -22.86 13.00 16.68
C ALA A 145 -21.43 12.69 16.22
N LEU A 146 -21.12 11.40 16.01
CA LEU A 146 -19.83 10.94 15.48
C LEU A 146 -19.65 11.35 14.01
N MET A 147 -20.68 11.22 13.19
CA MET A 147 -20.66 11.65 11.79
C MET A 147 -20.48 13.17 11.68
N ASP A 148 -21.19 13.95 12.49
CA ASP A 148 -21.10 15.41 12.51
C ASP A 148 -19.70 15.86 12.96
N THR A 149 -19.14 15.21 13.98
CA THR A 149 -17.76 15.46 14.42
C THR A 149 -16.76 15.17 13.30
N ALA A 150 -16.95 14.07 12.56
CA ALA A 150 -16.09 13.75 11.43
C ALA A 150 -16.16 14.79 10.30
N ILE A 151 -17.34 15.35 10.04
CA ILE A 151 -17.51 16.46 9.07
C ILE A 151 -16.78 17.70 9.56
N ILE A 152 -16.97 18.10 10.82
CA ILE A 152 -16.29 19.26 11.42
C ILE A 152 -14.76 19.12 11.33
N LEU A 153 -14.23 17.94 11.63
CA LEU A 153 -12.79 17.68 11.50
C LEU A 153 -12.34 17.79 10.04
N LYS A 154 -13.06 17.19 9.08
CA LYS A 154 -12.72 17.30 7.65
C LYS A 154 -12.71 18.75 7.15
N ASP A 155 -13.62 19.58 7.65
CA ASP A 155 -13.72 20.99 7.25
C ASP A 155 -12.67 21.87 7.95
N SER A 156 -12.15 21.43 9.11
CA SER A 156 -11.15 22.18 9.89
C SER A 156 -9.70 21.91 9.46
N PHE A 157 -9.43 20.73 8.90
CA PHE A 157 -8.07 20.29 8.55
C PHE A 157 -7.88 20.18 7.03
N ARG A 158 -6.62 20.15 6.59
CA ARG A 158 -6.29 20.10 5.16
C ARG A 158 -6.46 18.67 4.64
N GLU A 159 -6.69 18.52 3.34
CA GLU A 159 -6.76 17.20 2.68
C GLU A 159 -5.47 16.38 2.86
N SER A 160 -4.32 17.05 3.03
CA SER A 160 -3.03 16.41 3.31
C SER A 160 -2.89 15.86 4.73
N ASP A 161 -3.74 16.28 5.66
CA ASP A 161 -3.72 15.83 7.04
C ASP A 161 -4.43 14.48 7.18
N ILE A 162 -3.95 13.65 8.10
CA ILE A 162 -4.52 12.32 8.31
C ILE A 162 -5.51 12.40 9.48
N ILE A 163 -6.80 12.38 9.15
CA ILE A 163 -7.89 12.42 10.12
C ILE A 163 -8.45 11.00 10.29
N ALA A 164 -8.55 10.53 11.53
CA ALA A 164 -9.01 9.19 11.83
C ALA A 164 -9.93 9.13 13.04
N ARG A 165 -10.84 8.16 13.03
CA ARG A 165 -11.54 7.69 14.24
C ARG A 165 -10.80 6.46 14.78
N ILE A 166 -10.34 6.56 16.02
CA ILE A 166 -9.55 5.51 16.69
C ILE A 166 -10.46 4.44 17.29
N GLY A 167 -11.60 4.86 17.85
CA GLY A 167 -12.62 3.98 18.42
C GLY A 167 -13.57 4.78 19.32
N GLY A 168 -14.81 4.31 19.53
CA GLY A 168 -15.76 5.02 20.38
C GLY A 168 -16.00 6.46 19.93
N GLY A 169 -15.73 7.43 20.81
CA GLY A 169 -15.74 8.88 20.55
C GLY A 169 -14.36 9.48 20.30
N GLU A 170 -13.32 8.66 20.12
CA GLU A 170 -11.93 9.09 20.02
C GLU A 170 -11.51 9.29 18.56
N PHE A 171 -10.89 10.44 18.29
CA PHE A 171 -10.36 10.83 16.99
C PHE A 171 -8.88 11.21 17.12
N ALA A 172 -8.16 11.09 16.01
CA ALA A 172 -6.77 11.53 15.90
C ALA A 172 -6.57 12.29 14.60
N VAL A 173 -5.77 13.36 14.67
CA VAL A 173 -5.37 14.13 13.50
C VAL A 173 -3.85 14.22 13.48
N LEU A 174 -3.25 13.76 12.38
CA LEU A 174 -1.84 13.97 12.12
C LEU A 174 -1.67 15.08 11.10
N LEU A 175 -1.15 16.19 11.60
CA LEU A 175 -0.77 17.37 10.84
C LEU A 175 0.53 17.08 10.09
N THR A 176 0.45 16.90 8.77
CA THR A 176 1.56 16.33 8.00
C THR A 176 2.62 17.37 7.62
N GLU A 177 2.25 18.66 7.55
CA GLU A 177 3.15 19.74 7.12
C GLU A 177 2.75 21.11 7.71
N HIS A 178 3.48 21.58 8.73
CA HIS A 178 3.20 22.89 9.34
C HIS A 178 4.46 23.69 9.68
N SER A 179 4.35 25.01 9.56
CA SER A 179 5.26 25.98 10.14
C SER A 179 4.89 26.22 11.62
N LYS A 180 5.80 26.78 12.43
CA LYS A 180 5.57 26.97 13.87
C LYS A 180 4.32 27.82 14.20
N SER A 181 3.85 28.69 13.29
CA SER A 181 2.70 29.56 13.51
C SER A 181 1.34 28.88 13.28
N ASP A 182 1.29 27.77 12.54
CA ASP A 182 0.01 27.13 12.17
C ASP A 182 -0.68 26.39 13.33
N ILE A 183 -0.01 26.23 14.48
CA ILE A 183 -0.54 25.52 15.66
C ILE A 183 -1.28 26.47 16.62
N GLU A 184 -1.02 27.78 16.55
CA GLU A 184 -1.63 28.76 17.45
C GLU A 184 -3.07 29.15 17.05
N ASP A 185 -3.50 28.77 15.84
CA ASP A 185 -4.82 29.08 15.28
C ASP A 185 -5.79 27.87 15.25
N ILE A 186 -5.43 26.73 15.86
CA ILE A 186 -6.26 25.51 15.99
C ILE A 186 -6.82 25.41 17.40
#